data_AF-A0A6B3CWQ9-F1
#
_entry.id   AF-A0A6B3CWQ9-F1
#
_cell.length_a   1.000
_cell.length_b   1.000
_cell.length_c   1.000
_cell.angle_alpha   90.00
_cell.angle_beta   90.00
_cell.angle_gamma   90.00
#
_symmetry.space_group_name_H-M   'P 1'
#
loop_
_entity.id
_entity.type
_entity.pdbx_description
1 polymer ?
#
loop_
_entity_poly.entity_id
_entity_poly.type
_entity_poly.pdbx_seq_one_letter_code
_entity_poly.pdbx_strand_id
1 'polypeptide(L)' 'AEYAIEAADAVVFVVDAKVGATDTDEAVVRLLRKAGKPVVLCANKVDGPSGEADASYLWSLGLGEPHPVSALHGRGTGDM' A
#
# COMPACT_ATOMS: atom_id res chain seq x y z
N ALA A 1 1.36 16.41 4.20
CA ALA A 1 0.83 15.31 3.37
C ALA A 1 -0.14 15.84 2.32
N GLU A 2 -1.17 16.62 2.70
CA GLU A 2 -2.21 17.09 1.78
C GLU A 2 -1.67 17.81 0.53
N TYR A 3 -0.77 18.80 0.67
CA TYR A 3 -0.18 19.49 -0.48
C TYR A 3 0.59 18.55 -1.43
N ALA A 4 1.31 17.58 -0.87
CA ALA A 4 2.07 16.61 -1.67
C ALA A 4 1.13 15.67 -2.44
N ILE A 5 0.02 15.27 -1.83
CA ILE A 5 -1.00 14.42 -2.48
C ILE A 5 -1.72 15.20 -3.58
N GLU A 6 -2.03 16.47 -3.35
CA GLU A 6 -2.68 17.33 -4.34
C GLU A 6 -1.78 17.58 -5.57
N ALA A 7 -0.49 17.82 -5.33
CA ALA A 7 0.49 18.06 -6.37
C ALA A 7 0.94 16.78 -7.11
N ALA A 8 0.68 15.58 -6.58
CA ALA A 8 1.10 14.33 -7.18
C ALA A 8 0.20 13.90 -8.36
N ASP A 9 0.81 13.28 -9.37
CA ASP A 9 0.08 12.60 -10.45
C ASP A 9 -0.43 11.22 -10.02
N ALA A 10 0.27 10.57 -9.09
CA ALA A 10 -0.10 9.30 -8.48
C ALA A 10 0.52 9.16 -7.08
N VAL A 11 -0.06 8.29 -6.25
CA VAL A 11 0.43 8.02 -4.89
C VAL A 11 0.73 6.54 -4.73
N VAL A 12 1.92 6.22 -4.20
CA VAL A 12 2.22 4.87 -3.70
C VAL A 12 1.92 4.86 -2.21
N PHE A 13 0.91 4.09 -1.81
CA PHE A 13 0.55 3.93 -0.41
C PHE A 13 1.16 2.64 0.13
N VAL A 14 2.18 2.78 0.97
CA VAL A 14 2.97 1.66 1.50
C VAL A 14 2.44 1.25 2.87
N VAL A 15 2.04 -0.01 3.02
CA VAL A 15 1.52 -0.61 4.27
C VAL A 15 2.37 -1.82 4.65
N ASP A 16 2.49 -2.10 5.94
CA ASP A 16 3.15 -3.31 6.43
C ASP A 16 2.20 -4.52 6.32
N ALA A 17 2.50 -5.43 5.40
CA ALA A 17 1.68 -6.62 5.17
C ALA A 17 1.53 -7.47 6.44
N LYS A 18 2.58 -7.58 7.27
CA LYS A 18 2.57 -8.43 8.47
C LYS A 18 1.66 -7.90 9.58
N VAL A 19 1.42 -6.59 9.59
CA VAL A 19 0.51 -5.95 10.55
C VAL A 19 -0.93 -5.99 10.05
N GLY A 20 -1.12 -5.93 8.72
CA GLY A 20 -2.44 -5.82 8.10
C GLY A 20 -2.96 -4.38 8.12
N ALA A 21 -4.23 -4.22 7.76
CA ALA A 21 -4.89 -2.91 7.72
C ALA A 21 -5.14 -2.39 9.15
N THR A 22 -4.65 -1.19 9.45
CA THR A 22 -4.87 -0.52 10.74
C THR A 22 -5.85 0.66 10.62
N ASP A 23 -6.39 1.12 11.75
CA ASP A 23 -7.23 2.33 11.82
C ASP A 23 -6.51 3.57 11.24
N THR A 24 -5.19 3.62 11.38
CA THR A 24 -4.36 4.71 10.84
C THR A 24 -4.31 4.62 9.32
N ASP A 25 -4.13 3.41 8.77
CA ASP A 25 -4.15 3.20 7.32
C ASP A 25 -5.51 3.57 6.73
N GLU A 26 -6.61 3.15 7.38
CA GLU A 26 -7.96 3.52 6.94
C GLU A 26 -8.18 5.04 6.93
N ALA A 27 -7.63 5.76 7.90
CA ALA A 27 -7.69 7.22 7.93
C ALA A 27 -6.96 7.84 6.74
N VAL A 28 -5.81 7.31 6.36
CA VAL A 28 -5.06 7.75 5.18
C VAL A 28 -5.83 7.39 3.89
N VAL A 29 -6.43 6.21 3.81
CA VAL A 29 -7.27 5.82 2.66
C VAL A 29 -8.43 6.81 2.44
N ARG A 30 -9.09 7.26 3.51
CA ARG A 30 -10.15 8.28 3.40
C ARG A 30 -9.62 9.59 2.80
N LEU A 31 -8.42 10.01 3.19
CA LEU A 31 -7.77 11.20 2.65
C LEU A 31 -7.40 11.04 1.17
N LEU A 32 -6.83 9.88 0.81
CA LEU A 32 -6.46 9.57 -0.58
C LEU A 32 -7.68 9.50 -1.51
N ARG A 33 -8.78 8.88 -1.05
CA ARG A 33 -10.06 8.84 -1.78
C ARG A 33 -10.61 10.24 -2.03
N LYS A 34 -10.54 11.13 -1.03
CA LYS A 34 -10.98 12.53 -1.19
C LYS A 34 -10.12 13.29 -2.20
N ALA A 35 -8.82 13.00 -2.27
CA ALA A 35 -7.92 13.62 -3.24
C ALA A 35 -8.16 13.16 -4.69
N GLY A 36 -8.80 12.01 -4.90
CA GLY A 36 -9.16 11.50 -6.22
C GLY A 36 -7.97 11.15 -7.12
N LYS A 37 -6.78 10.96 -6.53
CA LYS A 37 -5.56 10.60 -7.26
C LYS A 37 -5.48 9.10 -7.48
N PRO A 38 -4.86 8.63 -8.58
CA PRO A 38 -4.47 7.23 -8.72
C PRO A 38 -3.62 6.79 -7.52
N VAL A 39 -3.95 5.64 -6.93
CA VAL A 39 -3.23 5.07 -5.79
C VAL A 39 -2.80 3.65 -6.12
N VAL A 40 -1.52 3.35 -5.88
CA VAL A 40 -0.96 1.99 -5.90
C VAL A 40 -0.78 1.54 -4.45
N LEU A 41 -1.41 0.42 -4.08
CA LEU A 41 -1.25 -0.17 -2.74
C LEU A 41 -0.02 -1.07 -2.72
N CYS A 42 0.99 -0.68 -1.95
CA CYS A 42 2.24 -1.40 -1.80
C CYS A 42 2.23 -2.15 -0.46
N ALA A 43 2.17 -3.47 -0.51
CA ALA A 43 2.20 -4.36 0.64
C ALA A 43 3.65 -4.73 0.97
N ASN A 44 4.28 -3.97 1.86
CA ASN A 44 5.71 -4.12 2.18
C ASN A 44 5.96 -5.19 3.25
N LYS A 45 7.23 -5.60 3.37
CA LYS A 45 7.75 -6.65 4.28
C LYS A 45 7.35 -8.08 3.92
N VAL A 46 7.01 -8.33 2.65
CA VAL A 46 6.80 -9.68 2.11
C VAL A 46 8.16 -10.33 1.83
N ASP A 47 8.83 -10.76 2.91
CA ASP A 47 10.21 -11.28 2.86
C ASP A 47 10.29 -12.73 2.34
N GLY A 48 9.15 -13.40 2.15
CA GLY A 48 9.07 -14.77 1.64
C GLY A 48 7.64 -15.18 1.31
N PRO A 49 7.43 -16.41 0.82
CA PRO A 49 6.12 -16.88 0.32
C PRO A 49 4.99 -16.81 1.35
N SER A 50 5.31 -16.96 2.65
CA SER A 50 4.32 -16.86 3.71
C SER A 50 3.68 -15.48 3.83
N GLY A 51 4.38 -14.41 3.42
CA GLY A 51 3.88 -13.04 3.49
C GLY A 51 2.89 -12.68 2.38
N GLU A 52 2.72 -13.52 1.35
CA GLU A 52 1.75 -13.27 0.27
C GLU A 52 0.30 -13.40 0.78
N ALA A 53 0.06 -14.30 1.74
CA ALA A 53 -1.21 -14.40 2.43
C ALA A 53 -1.50 -13.14 3.27
N ASP A 54 -0.49 -12.62 3.96
CA ASP A 54 -0.60 -11.40 4.77
C ASP A 54 -0.96 -10.18 3.91
N ALA A 55 -0.30 -10.04 2.75
CA ALA A 55 -0.62 -9.00 1.76
C ALA A 55 -2.08 -9.09 1.29
N SER A 56 -2.63 -10.31 1.23
CA SER A 56 -4.01 -10.54 0.77
C SER A 56 -5.08 -9.94 1.68
N TYR A 57 -4.78 -9.73 2.97
CA TYR A 57 -5.73 -9.06 3.87
C TYR A 57 -5.90 -7.57 3.57
N LEU A 58 -4.94 -6.94 2.88
CA LEU A 58 -4.98 -5.51 2.56
C LEU A 58 -6.00 -5.15 1.47
N TRP A 59 -6.58 -6.13 0.76
CA TRP A 59 -7.74 -5.87 -0.11
C TRP A 59 -8.90 -5.19 0.63
N SER A 60 -9.00 -5.40 1.94
CA SER A 60 -9.99 -4.74 2.81
C SER A 60 -9.92 -3.21 2.78
N LEU A 61 -8.75 -2.63 2.47
CA LEU A 61 -8.58 -1.18 2.30
C LEU A 61 -9.32 -0.63 1.07
N GLY A 62 -9.70 -1.50 0.12
CA GLY A 62 -10.46 -1.13 -1.07
C GLY A 62 -9.72 -0.14 -1.96
N LEU A 63 -8.42 -0.36 -2.15
CA LEU A 63 -7.53 0.41 -3.03
C LEU A 63 -7.09 -0.39 -4.28
N GLY A 64 -7.65 -1.58 -4.49
CA GLY A 64 -7.25 -2.49 -5.57
C GLY A 64 -6.36 -3.63 -5.08
N GLU A 65 -5.69 -4.30 -6.03
CA GLU A 65 -4.74 -5.38 -5.75
C GLU A 65 -3.52 -4.83 -4.99
N PRO A 66 -3.21 -5.35 -3.79
CA PRO A 66 -1.97 -5.05 -3.09
C PRO A 66 -0.77 -5.65 -3.83
N HIS A 67 0.24 -4.83 -4.08
CA HIS A 67 1.50 -5.25 -4.69
C HIS A 67 2.49 -5.68 -3.60
N PRO A 68 2.78 -6.99 -3.47
CA PRO A 68 3.67 -7.49 -2.43
C PRO A 68 5.13 -7.12 -2.75
N VAL A 69 5.80 -6.46 -1.81
CA VAL A 69 7.22 -6.12 -1.93
C VAL A 69 7.99 -6.43 -0.64
N SER A 70 9.29 -6.67 -0.80
CA SER A 70 10.25 -6.56 0.30
C SER A 70 11.28 -5.52 -0.05
N ALA A 71 11.15 -4.34 0.54
CA ALA A 71 12.16 -3.28 0.41
C ALA A 71 13.52 -3.71 0.98
N LEU A 72 13.55 -4.63 1.95
CA LEU A 72 14.78 -5.13 2.56
C LEU A 72 15.54 -6.09 1.63
N HIS A 73 14.82 -6.94 0.90
CA HIS A 73 15.41 -7.96 0.04
C HIS A 73 15.33 -7.63 -1.46
N GLY A 74 14.78 -6.46 -1.82
CA GLY A 74 14.60 -6.03 -3.21
C GLY A 74 13.57 -6.85 -4.00
N ARG A 75 12.66 -7.56 -3.33
CA ARG A 75 11.63 -8.38 -3.98
C ARG A 75 10.47 -7.50 -4.43
N GLY A 76 10.03 -7.63 -5.68
CA GLY A 76 8.85 -6.96 -6.24
C GLY A 76 8.97 -5.45 -6.41
N THR A 77 10.05 -4.82 -5.93
CA THR A 77 10.23 -3.36 -5.99
C THR A 77 10.50 -2.83 -7.39
N GLY A 78 10.96 -3.67 -8.32
CA GLY A 78 11.21 -3.28 -9.72
C GLY A 78 10.03 -3.54 -10.67
N ASP A 79 9.02 -4.27 -10.20
CA ASP A 79 7.82 -4.62 -10.98
C ASP A 79 6.66 -3.63 -10.74
N MET A 80 6.84 -2.69 -9.80
CA MET A 80 5.91 -1.60 -9.49
C MET A 80 6.22 -0.34 -10.31
#